data_AF-A0A6J4M5U1-F1
#
_entry.id   AF-A0A6J4M5U1-F1
#
_cell.length_a   1.000
_cell.length_b   1.000
_cell.length_c   1.000
_cell.angle_alpha   90.00
_cell.angle_beta   90.00
_cell.angle_gamma   90.00
#
_symmetry.space_group_name_H-M   'P 1'
#
loop_
_entity.id
_entity.type
_entity.pdbx_description
1 polymer ?
#
loop_
_entity_poly.entity_id
_entity_poly.type
_entity_poly.pdbx_seq_one_letter_code
_entity_poly.pdbx_strand_id
1 'polypeptide(L)'
;MEPLMVVRAIGWGSMGFTVASVVAPRALGRAMGLGDRRALVRVLGARDFVVGAGLAVAGDPTPWLRARLACEVCDAVLHGVGALNGTFHRKRALTIAAGAVALGALEYALLRESANP
;
A
#
# COMPACT_ATOMS: atom_id res chain seq x y z
N MET A 1 1.93 26.45 -0.71
CA MET A 1 2.78 25.24 -0.67
C MET A 1 2.24 24.33 -1.76
N GLU A 2 2.95 24.19 -2.88
CA GLU A 2 2.43 23.59 -4.11
C GLU A 2 2.02 22.12 -3.90
N PRO A 3 0.73 21.74 -4.04
CA PRO A 3 0.23 20.39 -3.75
C PRO A 3 0.95 19.29 -4.56
N LEU A 4 1.50 19.65 -5.71
CA LEU A 4 2.27 18.76 -6.58
C LEU A 4 3.57 18.25 -5.95
N MET A 5 4.20 19.04 -5.06
CA MET A 5 5.43 18.65 -4.36
C MET A 5 5.16 17.56 -3.31
N VAL A 6 4.03 17.64 -2.61
CA VAL A 6 3.60 16.64 -1.63
C VAL A 6 3.30 15.31 -2.33
N VAL A 7 2.60 15.34 -3.47
CA VAL A 7 2.31 14.14 -4.28
C VAL A 7 3.60 13.47 -4.75
N ARG A 8 4.57 14.25 -5.24
CA ARG A 8 5.88 13.71 -5.68
C ARG A 8 6.74 13.20 -4.53
N ALA A 9 6.73 13.84 -3.37
CA ALA A 9 7.44 13.40 -2.19
C ALA A 9 6.85 12.09 -1.61
N ILE A 10 5.52 11.91 -1.67
CA ILE A 10 4.86 10.65 -1.32
C ILE A 10 5.22 9.54 -2.33
N GLY A 11 5.29 9.88 -3.62
CA GLY A 11 5.71 8.98 -4.70
C GLY A 11 7.15 8.47 -4.53
N TRP A 12 8.12 9.38 -4.32
CA TRP A 12 9.52 9.02 -4.11
C TRP A 12 9.78 8.40 -2.73
N GLY A 13 9.13 8.90 -1.67
CA GLY A 13 9.27 8.39 -0.31
C GLY A 13 8.80 6.93 -0.17
N SER A 14 7.86 6.49 -1.01
CA SER A 14 7.33 5.13 -0.99
C SER A 14 8.22 4.08 -1.69
N MET A 15 9.14 4.48 -2.58
CA MET A 15 9.95 3.52 -3.38
C MET A 15 10.91 2.67 -2.55
N GLY A 16 11.43 3.18 -1.43
CA GLY A 16 12.34 2.43 -0.56
C GLY A 16 11.69 1.23 0.10
N PHE A 17 10.43 1.36 0.51
CA PHE A 17 9.67 0.28 1.17
C PHE A 17 9.21 -0.79 0.17
N THR A 18 8.86 -0.41 -1.06
CA THR A 18 8.44 -1.34 -2.12
C THR A 18 9.60 -2.08 -2.78
N VAL A 19 10.78 -1.47 -2.88
CA VAL A 19 11.99 -2.21 -3.30
C VAL A 19 12.37 -3.24 -2.22
N ALA A 20 12.26 -2.88 -0.94
CA ALA A 20 12.56 -3.80 0.16
C ALA A 20 11.63 -5.03 0.21
N SER A 21 10.36 -4.91 -0.19
CA SER A 21 9.42 -6.03 -0.26
C SER A 21 9.76 -7.06 -1.36
N VAL A 22 10.38 -6.61 -2.45
CA VAL A 22 10.92 -7.48 -3.52
C VAL A 22 12.26 -8.10 -3.12
N VAL A 23 13.15 -7.34 -2.49
CA VAL A 23 14.52 -7.76 -2.15
C VAL A 23 14.57 -8.65 -0.89
N ALA A 24 13.73 -8.38 0.12
CA ALA A 24 13.75 -9.06 1.41
C ALA A 24 12.36 -9.61 1.84
N PRO A 25 11.72 -10.47 1.03
CA PRO A 25 10.35 -10.93 1.27
C PRO A 25 10.18 -11.77 2.55
N ARG A 26 11.25 -12.43 3.04
CA ARG A 26 11.22 -13.19 4.31
C ARG A 26 11.14 -12.25 5.53
N ALA A 27 11.92 -11.16 5.51
CA ALA A 27 11.95 -10.20 6.62
C ALA A 27 10.63 -9.43 6.68
N LEU A 28 10.12 -8.99 5.52
CA LEU A 28 8.83 -8.33 5.43
C LEU A 28 7.65 -9.25 5.77
N GLY A 29 7.64 -10.50 5.30
CA GLY A 29 6.58 -11.44 5.66
C GLY A 29 6.47 -11.67 7.17
N ARG A 30 7.59 -11.67 7.90
CA ARG A 30 7.60 -11.74 9.37
C ARG A 30 7.12 -10.45 10.02
N ALA A 31 7.60 -9.29 9.54
CA ALA A 31 7.17 -7.99 10.04
C ALA A 31 5.66 -7.78 9.85
N MET A 32 5.15 -8.19 8.69
CA MET A 32 3.75 -8.06 8.30
C MET A 32 2.83 -9.16 8.89
N GLY A 33 3.37 -10.10 9.67
CA GLY A 33 2.58 -11.18 10.26
C GLY A 33 2.09 -12.25 9.26
N LEU A 34 2.56 -12.20 8.01
CA LEU A 34 2.28 -13.12 6.92
C LEU A 34 3.04 -14.46 7.04
N GLY A 35 4.05 -14.54 7.91
CA GLY A 35 4.86 -15.75 8.11
C GLY A 35 5.80 -16.01 6.92
N ASP A 36 6.00 -17.28 6.54
CA ASP A 36 6.92 -17.64 5.44
C ASP A 36 6.26 -17.66 4.04
N ARG A 37 5.14 -16.93 3.87
CA ARG A 37 4.35 -16.85 2.63
C ARG A 37 5.02 -15.96 1.57
N ARG A 38 6.17 -16.39 1.07
CA ARG A 38 7.03 -15.62 0.15
C ARG A 38 6.35 -15.22 -1.15
N ALA A 39 5.56 -16.11 -1.73
CA ALA A 39 4.87 -15.86 -2.98
C ALA A 39 3.86 -14.71 -2.81
N LEU A 40 3.08 -14.75 -1.74
CA LEU A 40 2.14 -13.68 -1.38
C LEU A 40 2.87 -12.35 -1.16
N VAL A 41 3.96 -12.35 -0.37
CA VAL A 41 4.75 -11.12 -0.12
C VAL A 41 5.33 -10.54 -1.41
N ARG A 42 5.83 -11.39 -2.33
CA ARG A 42 6.36 -10.95 -3.62
C ARG A 42 5.28 -10.36 -4.53
N VAL A 43 4.11 -10.98 -4.59
CA VAL A 43 2.99 -10.49 -5.42
C VAL A 43 2.49 -9.14 -4.91
N LEU A 44 2.26 -9.02 -3.59
CA LEU A 44 1.86 -7.74 -2.98
C LEU A 44 2.93 -6.67 -3.20
N GLY A 45 4.20 -6.99 -2.96
CA GLY A 45 5.31 -6.07 -3.21
C GLY A 45 5.44 -5.64 -4.67
N ALA A 46 5.30 -6.56 -5.63
CA ALA A 46 5.35 -6.23 -7.05
C ALA A 46 4.15 -5.35 -7.49
N ARG A 47 2.94 -5.67 -7.00
CA ARG A 47 1.73 -4.85 -7.20
C ARG A 47 1.97 -3.42 -6.72
N ASP A 48 2.40 -3.26 -5.48
CA ASP A 48 2.61 -1.95 -4.87
C ASP A 48 3.71 -1.17 -5.60
N PHE A 49 4.74 -1.86 -6.09
CA PHE A 49 5.81 -1.23 -6.83
C PHE A 49 5.31 -0.68 -8.16
N VAL A 50 4.53 -1.46 -8.91
CA VAL A 50 3.96 -1.04 -10.19
C VAL A 50 3.02 0.16 -10.00
N VAL A 51 2.12 0.09 -9.01
CA VAL A 51 1.17 1.18 -8.72
C VAL A 51 1.90 2.43 -8.24
N GLY A 52 2.88 2.28 -7.35
CA GLY A 52 3.69 3.39 -6.84
C GLY A 52 4.57 4.03 -7.92
N ALA A 53 5.17 3.23 -8.79
CA ALA A 53 5.94 3.73 -9.93
C ALA A 53 5.04 4.53 -10.87
N GLY A 54 3.89 3.98 -11.26
CA GLY A 54 2.95 4.68 -12.13
C GLY A 54 2.47 6.01 -11.53
N LEU A 55 2.18 6.06 -10.23
CA LEU A 55 1.84 7.31 -9.55
C LEU A 55 2.98 8.36 -9.60
N ALA A 56 4.24 7.90 -9.54
CA ALA A 56 5.40 8.79 -9.55
C ALA A 56 5.76 9.34 -10.94
N VAL A 57 5.54 8.57 -12.01
CA VAL A 57 5.94 8.97 -13.37
C VAL A 57 4.78 9.52 -14.21
N ALA A 58 3.53 9.27 -13.84
CA ALA A 58 2.39 9.66 -14.65
C ALA A 58 2.16 11.18 -14.70
N GLY A 59 1.77 11.66 -15.88
CA GLY A 59 1.32 13.05 -16.08
C GLY A 59 -0.04 13.32 -15.42
N ASP A 60 -0.94 12.34 -15.40
CA ASP A 60 -2.18 12.37 -14.62
C ASP A 60 -2.10 11.34 -13.47
N PRO A 61 -2.06 11.79 -12.20
CA PRO A 61 -1.98 10.91 -11.04
C PRO A 61 -3.30 10.21 -10.70
N THR A 62 -4.44 10.69 -11.21
CA THR A 62 -5.79 10.24 -10.83
C THR A 62 -6.02 8.73 -10.98
N PRO A 63 -5.71 8.08 -12.13
CA PRO A 63 -5.89 6.62 -12.26
C PRO A 63 -4.99 5.82 -11.31
N TRP A 64 -3.78 6.31 -11.03
CA TRP A 64 -2.84 5.63 -10.13
C TRP A 64 -3.22 5.80 -8.66
N LEU A 65 -3.78 6.94 -8.29
CA LEU A 65 -4.31 7.17 -6.95
C LEU A 65 -5.52 6.26 -6.66
N ARG A 66 -6.41 6.05 -7.65
CA ARG A 66 -7.49 5.04 -7.56
C ARG A 66 -6.96 3.62 -7.42
N ALA A 67 -5.94 3.27 -8.20
CA ALA A 67 -5.31 1.95 -8.11
C ALA A 67 -4.68 1.72 -6.73
N ARG A 68 -4.09 2.76 -6.14
CA ARG A 68 -3.50 2.71 -4.81
C ARG A 68 -4.55 2.54 -3.72
N LEU A 69 -5.64 3.32 -3.80
CA LEU A 69 -6.79 3.16 -2.92
C LEU A 69 -7.35 1.74 -2.94
N ALA A 70 -7.46 1.15 -4.13
CA ALA A 70 -7.90 -0.24 -4.26
C ALA A 70 -6.93 -1.22 -3.59
N CYS A 71 -5.61 -0.99 -3.66
CA CYS A 71 -4.61 -1.80 -2.98
C CYS A 71 -4.75 -1.73 -1.45
N GLU A 72 -4.94 -0.53 -0.89
CA GLU A 72 -5.14 -0.34 0.54
C GLU A 72 -6.41 -1.04 1.05
N VAL A 73 -7.50 -0.99 0.27
CA VAL A 73 -8.72 -1.77 0.56
C VAL A 73 -8.43 -3.27 0.55
N CYS A 74 -7.72 -3.78 -0.47
CA CYS A 74 -7.33 -5.18 -0.52
C CYS A 74 -6.48 -5.59 0.68
N ASP A 75 -5.55 -4.76 1.12
CA ASP A 75 -4.64 -5.07 2.22
C ASP A 75 -5.34 -5.05 3.58
N ALA A 76 -6.26 -4.10 3.78
CA ALA A 76 -7.13 -4.07 4.95
C ALA A 76 -7.98 -5.34 5.05
N VAL A 77 -8.59 -5.78 3.95
CA VAL A 77 -9.39 -7.01 3.90
C VAL A 77 -8.52 -8.25 4.11
N LEU A 78 -7.41 -8.36 3.39
CA LEU A 78 -6.49 -9.50 3.47
C LEU A 78 -5.98 -9.70 4.91
N HIS A 79 -5.51 -8.64 5.54
CA HIS A 79 -4.98 -8.72 6.90
C HIS A 79 -6.10 -8.84 7.94
N GLY A 80 -7.25 -8.20 7.74
CA GLY A 80 -8.42 -8.35 8.61
C GLY A 80 -8.93 -9.79 8.64
N VAL A 81 -9.18 -10.38 7.46
CA VAL A 81 -9.60 -11.79 7.34
C VAL A 81 -8.52 -12.72 7.90
N GLY A 82 -7.25 -12.48 7.56
CA GLY A 82 -6.12 -13.25 8.06
C GLY A 82 -5.97 -13.20 9.59
N ALA A 83 -6.35 -12.09 10.22
CA ALA A 83 -6.39 -11.96 11.68
C ALA A 83 -7.56 -12.74 12.29
N LEU A 84 -8.74 -12.72 11.65
CA LEU A 84 -9.96 -13.35 12.14
C LEU A 84 -9.92 -14.89 12.04
N ASN A 85 -9.34 -15.41 10.96
CA ASN A 85 -9.26 -16.86 10.73
C ASN A 85 -7.97 -17.50 11.31
N GLY A 86 -7.13 -16.72 11.99
CA GLY A 86 -5.86 -17.19 12.58
C GLY A 86 -4.74 -17.50 11.59
N THR A 87 -4.92 -17.19 10.30
CA THR A 87 -3.92 -17.42 9.24
C THR A 87 -2.69 -16.53 9.43
N PHE A 88 -2.88 -15.32 9.96
CA PHE A 88 -1.84 -14.33 10.28
C PHE A 88 -1.76 -14.06 11.78
N HIS A 89 -0.63 -13.52 12.22
CA HIS A 89 -0.48 -13.12 13.62
C HIS A 89 -1.42 -11.95 13.95
N ARG A 90 -2.48 -12.23 14.72
CA ARG A 90 -3.62 -11.32 14.95
C ARG A 90 -3.23 -9.87 15.24
N LYS A 91 -2.33 -9.61 16.19
CA LYS A 91 -1.94 -8.24 16.56
C LYS A 91 -1.31 -7.49 15.39
N ARG A 92 -0.34 -8.11 14.70
CA ARG A 92 0.37 -7.51 13.55
C ARG A 92 -0.57 -7.30 12.37
N ALA A 93 -1.40 -8.30 12.07
CA ALA A 93 -2.37 -8.22 10.99
C ALA A 93 -3.40 -7.10 11.22
N LEU A 94 -3.91 -6.93 12.45
CA LEU A 94 -4.80 -5.81 12.78
C LEU A 94 -4.10 -4.45 12.70
N THR A 95 -2.83 -4.34 13.12
CA THR A 95 -2.06 -3.10 12.96
C THR A 95 -1.90 -2.70 11.49
N ILE A 96 -1.62 -3.67 10.62
CA ILE A 96 -1.47 -3.42 9.18
C ILE A 96 -2.81 -3.08 8.55
N ALA A 97 -3.88 -3.80 8.90
CA ALA A 97 -5.21 -3.50 8.40
C ALA A 97 -5.66 -2.09 8.79
N ALA A 98 -5.37 -1.65 10.02
CA ALA A 98 -5.66 -0.29 10.47
C ALA A 98 -4.83 0.76 9.71
N GLY A 99 -3.54 0.49 9.48
CA GLY A 99 -2.68 1.34 8.67
C GLY A 99 -3.20 1.49 7.24
N ALA A 100 -3.63 0.38 6.63
CA ALA A 100 -4.17 0.38 5.28
C ALA A 100 -5.49 1.17 5.18
N VAL A 101 -6.37 1.04 6.16
CA VAL A 101 -7.59 1.88 6.24
C VAL A 101 -7.25 3.37 6.33
N ALA A 102 -6.26 3.74 7.15
CA ALA A 102 -5.85 5.14 7.31
C ALA A 102 -5.27 5.71 6.01
N LEU A 103 -4.42 4.95 5.31
CA LEU A 103 -3.85 5.34 4.03
C LEU A 103 -4.93 5.44 2.94
N GLY A 104 -5.83 4.45 2.85
CA GLY A 104 -6.95 4.49 1.91
C GLY A 104 -7.87 5.69 2.15
N ALA A 105 -8.13 6.07 3.41
CA ALA A 105 -8.90 7.28 3.71
C ALA A 105 -8.22 8.56 3.20
N LEU A 106 -6.90 8.67 3.35
CA LEU A 106 -6.11 9.78 2.83
C LEU A 106 -6.15 9.82 1.29
N GLU A 107 -5.96 8.68 0.63
CA GLU A 107 -5.98 8.57 -0.83
C GLU A 107 -7.36 8.91 -1.41
N TYR A 108 -8.43 8.50 -0.74
CA TYR A 108 -9.79 8.90 -1.09
C TYR A 108 -10.01 10.41 -0.96
N ALA A 109 -9.51 11.04 0.10
CA ALA A 109 -9.60 12.48 0.29
C ALA A 109 -8.87 13.23 -0.84
N LEU A 110 -7.65 12.83 -1.17
CA LEU A 110 -6.86 13.38 -2.27
C LEU A 110 -7.56 13.20 -3.63
N LEU A 111 -8.16 12.03 -3.85
CA LEU A 111 -8.91 11.75 -5.08
C LEU A 111 -10.14 12.65 -5.19
N ARG A 112 -10.86 12.86 -4.08
CA ARG A 112 -12.03 13.74 -4.04
C ARG A 112 -11.66 15.19 -4.34
N GLU A 113 -10.54 15.69 -3.80
CA GLU A 113 -10.04 17.03 -4.10
C GLU A 113 -9.68 17.18 -5.58
N SER A 114 -9.04 16.16 -6.18
CA SER A 114 -8.71 16.18 -7.62
C SER A 114 -9.92 16.19 -8.56
N ALA A 115 -11.08 15.73 -8.07
CA ALA A 115 -12.32 15.64 -8.85
C ALA A 115 -13.20 16.89 -8.76
N ASN A 116 -12.88 17.85 -7.88
CA ASN A 116 -13.68 19.06 -7.65
C ASN A 116 -12.76 20.31 -7.66
N PRO A 117 -12.30 20.74 -8.86
CA PRO A 117 -11.38 21.86 -9.02
C PRO A 117 -12.01 23.23 -8.69
#